data_AF-A0A3N0GEY8-F1
#
_entry.id   AF-A0A3N0GEY8-F1
#
_cell.length_a   1.000
_cell.length_b   1.000
_cell.length_c   1.000
_cell.angle_alpha   90.00
_cell.angle_beta   90.00
_cell.angle_gamma   90.00
#
_symmetry.space_group_name_H-M   'P 1'
#
loop_
_entity.id
_entity.type
_entity.pdbx_description
1 polymer ?
#
loop_
_entity_poly.entity_id
_entity_poly.type
_entity_poly.pdbx_seq_one_letter_code
_entity_poly.pdbx_strand_id
1 'polypeptide(L)'
;MLVAVLVALTAGCGDPEKAYCGALSADQKMFAEMQDDTSGLGLLRHRTELHDLASKAPDDLADEWQTFLGAIDAFAATLHDVGVKPEDFVDGQAPAGLSQDTRTRIAQAANELSSDDVVTAADGIEQQAKDVCKLQLGL
;
A
#
# COMPACT_ATOMS: atom_id res chain seq x y z
N MET A 1 -10.74 40.85 -35.20
CA MET A 1 -9.68 40.98 -34.17
C MET A 1 -9.86 39.78 -33.23
N LEU A 2 -9.48 38.53 -33.51
CA LEU A 2 -8.17 37.94 -33.85
C LEU A 2 -7.08 38.21 -32.80
N VAL A 3 -7.09 37.41 -31.71
CA VAL A 3 -5.94 37.00 -30.87
C VAL A 3 -6.31 35.61 -30.31
N ALA A 4 -5.93 34.49 -30.92
CA ALA A 4 -4.61 33.85 -30.99
C ALA A 4 -4.19 33.15 -29.68
N VAL A 5 -4.38 31.82 -29.68
CA VAL A 5 -3.45 30.76 -29.25
C VAL A 5 -3.03 30.70 -27.78
N LEU A 6 -3.45 29.60 -27.10
CA LEU A 6 -2.51 28.63 -26.53
C LEU A 6 -3.18 27.25 -26.49
N VAL A 7 -3.26 26.60 -27.66
CA VAL A 7 -3.37 25.14 -27.71
C VAL A 7 -1.99 24.63 -27.34
N ALA A 8 -1.81 24.23 -26.08
CA ALA A 8 -0.62 23.54 -25.64
C ALA A 8 -0.56 22.19 -26.36
N LEU A 9 0.24 22.15 -27.42
CA LEU A 9 0.62 20.95 -28.15
C LEU A 9 1.36 20.01 -27.20
N THR A 10 0.72 18.88 -26.89
CA THR A 10 1.31 17.53 -26.84
C THR A 10 2.83 17.46 -26.63
N ALA A 11 3.28 17.36 -25.39
CA ALA A 11 4.53 16.67 -25.08
C ALA A 11 4.19 15.18 -24.91
N GLY A 12 4.81 14.32 -25.72
CA GLY A 12 4.67 12.88 -25.58
C GLY A 12 5.20 12.41 -24.24
N CYS A 13 4.30 12.08 -23.32
CA CYS A 13 4.52 11.28 -22.12
C CYS A 13 3.21 10.50 -21.91
N GLY A 14 3.29 9.22 -21.59
CA GLY A 14 2.10 8.41 -21.33
C GLY A 14 1.20 9.08 -20.30
N ASP A 15 -0.11 8.92 -20.47
CA ASP A 15 -1.11 9.36 -19.50
C ASP A 15 -0.78 8.70 -18.13
N PRO A 16 -0.34 9.47 -17.12
CA PRO A 16 0.12 8.91 -15.85
C PRO A 16 -0.95 8.07 -15.17
N GLU A 17 -2.23 8.46 -15.32
CA GLU A 17 -3.37 7.69 -14.84
C GLU A 17 -3.44 6.34 -15.55
N LYS A 18 -3.30 6.30 -16.89
CA LYS A 18 -3.26 5.01 -17.61
C LYS A 18 -2.06 4.15 -17.22
N ALA A 19 -0.91 4.77 -16.95
CA ALA A 19 0.28 4.04 -16.50
C ALA A 19 0.04 3.41 -15.11
N TYR A 20 -0.54 4.18 -14.19
CA TYR A 20 -0.92 3.71 -12.87
C TYR A 20 -1.97 2.60 -12.92
N CYS A 21 -3.08 2.81 -13.65
CA CYS A 21 -4.10 1.78 -13.82
C CYS A 21 -3.55 0.52 -14.50
N GLY A 22 -2.63 0.68 -15.45
CA GLY A 22 -1.91 -0.44 -16.07
C GLY A 22 -1.07 -1.22 -15.07
N ALA A 23 -0.37 -0.53 -14.16
CA ALA A 23 0.41 -1.16 -13.10
C ALA A 23 -0.49 -1.89 -12.09
N LEU A 24 -1.55 -1.24 -11.60
CA LEU A 24 -2.55 -1.87 -10.73
C LEU A 24 -3.18 -3.11 -11.37
N SER A 25 -3.46 -3.06 -12.68
CA SER A 25 -4.00 -4.21 -13.42
C SER A 25 -2.99 -5.35 -13.52
N ALA A 26 -1.70 -5.05 -13.71
CA ALA A 26 -0.64 -6.06 -13.77
C ALA A 26 -0.45 -6.76 -12.43
N ASP A 27 -0.63 -6.02 -11.33
CA ASP A 27 -0.40 -6.49 -9.97
C ASP A 27 -1.67 -7.05 -9.29
N GLN A 28 -2.79 -7.23 -10.01
CA GLN A 28 -4.02 -7.84 -9.46
C GLN A 28 -3.78 -9.18 -8.75
N LYS A 29 -2.81 -9.97 -9.24
CA LYS A 29 -2.42 -11.23 -8.59
C LYS A 29 -1.79 -10.99 -7.21
N MET A 30 -0.93 -9.99 -7.07
CA MET A 30 -0.34 -9.60 -5.79
C MET A 30 -1.44 -9.23 -4.79
N PHE A 31 -2.43 -8.43 -5.21
CA PHE A 31 -3.57 -8.06 -4.38
C PHE A 31 -4.41 -9.26 -3.93
N ALA A 32 -4.64 -10.24 -4.81
CA ALA A 32 -5.29 -11.49 -4.43
C ALA A 32 -4.46 -12.31 -3.44
N GLU A 33 -3.14 -12.43 -3.65
CA GLU A 33 -2.23 -13.13 -2.75
C GLU A 33 -2.16 -12.50 -1.36
N MET A 34 -2.30 -11.17 -1.26
CA MET A 34 -2.41 -10.46 0.02
C MET A 34 -3.69 -10.80 0.78
N GLN A 35 -4.82 -10.93 0.09
CA GLN A 35 -6.11 -11.31 0.70
C GLN A 35 -6.14 -12.78 1.12
N ASP A 36 -5.50 -13.65 0.35
CA ASP A 36 -5.39 -15.09 0.65
C ASP A 36 -4.37 -15.37 1.77
N ASP A 37 -3.60 -14.36 2.21
CA ASP A 37 -2.63 -14.53 3.27
C ASP A 37 -3.27 -14.71 4.65
N THR A 38 -3.16 -15.92 5.19
CA THR A 38 -3.64 -16.24 6.55
C THR A 38 -2.71 -15.75 7.66
N SER A 39 -1.49 -15.28 7.32
CA SER A 39 -0.56 -14.73 8.32
C SER A 39 -0.89 -13.31 8.75
N GLY A 40 -1.75 -12.60 8.01
CA GLY A 40 -2.04 -11.18 8.23
C GLY A 40 -0.89 -10.23 7.87
N LEU A 41 0.14 -10.73 7.18
CA LEU A 41 1.36 -10.01 6.83
C LEU A 41 1.57 -9.90 5.31
N GLY A 42 0.56 -10.21 4.50
CA GLY A 42 0.60 -10.10 3.05
C GLY A 42 1.13 -8.74 2.58
N LEU A 43 0.64 -7.65 3.17
CA LEU A 43 1.10 -6.28 2.90
C LEU A 43 2.61 -6.10 3.09
N LEU A 44 3.19 -6.71 4.13
CA LEU A 44 4.62 -6.59 4.43
C LEU A 44 5.48 -7.34 3.41
N ARG A 45 4.99 -8.46 2.91
CA ARG A 45 5.72 -9.28 1.93
C ARG A 45 5.76 -8.64 0.55
N HIS A 46 4.74 -7.87 0.20
CA HIS A 46 4.65 -7.13 -1.06
C HIS A 46 4.98 -5.64 -0.92
N ARG A 47 5.66 -5.26 0.17
CA ARG A 47 6.01 -3.86 0.47
C ARG A 47 6.75 -3.18 -0.69
N THR A 48 7.65 -3.89 -1.37
CA THR A 48 8.45 -3.29 -2.46
C THR A 48 7.57 -2.95 -3.65
N GLU A 49 6.68 -3.86 -4.02
CA GLU A 49 5.71 -3.72 -5.09
C GLU A 49 4.69 -2.63 -4.78
N LEU A 50 4.22 -2.53 -3.52
CA LEU A 50 3.35 -1.45 -3.09
C LEU A 50 4.02 -0.07 -3.18
N HIS A 51 5.31 0.05 -2.81
CA HIS A 51 6.08 1.28 -3.01
C HIS A 51 6.26 1.62 -4.51
N ASP A 52 6.49 0.61 -5.35
CA ASP A 52 6.60 0.80 -6.79
C ASP A 52 5.29 1.28 -7.42
N LEU A 53 4.14 0.79 -6.95
CA LEU A 53 2.81 1.28 -7.33
C LEU A 53 2.57 2.72 -6.86
N ALA A 54 2.89 3.03 -5.59
CA ALA A 54 2.75 4.37 -5.04
C ALA A 54 3.56 5.41 -5.85
N SER A 55 4.76 5.04 -6.31
CA SER A 55 5.59 5.94 -7.13
C SER A 55 5.00 6.30 -8.50
N LYS A 56 4.00 5.53 -8.95
CA LYS A 56 3.28 5.74 -10.22
C LYS A 56 1.92 6.39 -10.01
N ALA A 57 1.47 6.52 -8.76
CA ALA A 57 0.16 7.05 -8.45
C ALA A 57 0.02 8.51 -8.91
N PRO A 58 -1.21 8.95 -9.25
CA PRO A 58 -1.50 10.37 -9.41
C PRO A 58 -1.13 11.16 -8.16
N ASP A 59 -0.70 12.42 -8.33
CA ASP A 59 -0.32 13.29 -7.21
C ASP A 59 -1.44 13.44 -6.17
N ASP A 60 -2.71 13.37 -6.59
CA ASP A 60 -3.89 13.45 -5.72
C ASP A 60 -4.01 12.25 -4.75
N LEU A 61 -3.26 11.15 -4.96
CA LEU A 61 -3.21 10.00 -4.05
C LEU A 61 -1.92 9.96 -3.19
N ALA A 62 -1.05 10.97 -3.30
CA ALA A 62 0.26 10.93 -2.64
C ALA A 62 0.14 10.85 -1.12
N ASP A 63 -0.82 11.55 -0.52
CA ASP A 63 -1.04 11.58 0.93
C ASP A 63 -1.58 10.24 1.45
N GLU A 64 -2.49 9.61 0.72
CA GLU A 64 -3.03 8.30 1.02
C GLU A 64 -1.93 7.23 0.94
N TRP A 65 -1.17 7.20 -0.16
CA TRP A 65 -0.05 6.26 -0.29
C TRP A 65 1.01 6.47 0.77
N GLN A 66 1.34 7.71 1.12
CA GLN A 66 2.28 8.01 2.19
C GLN A 66 1.79 7.50 3.55
N THR A 67 0.51 7.71 3.87
CA THR A 67 -0.09 7.26 5.14
C THR A 67 -0.11 5.75 5.22
N PHE A 68 -0.59 5.09 4.16
CA PHE A 68 -0.70 3.65 4.08
C PHE A 68 0.67 2.94 4.15
N LEU A 69 1.62 3.35 3.30
CA LEU A 69 2.96 2.77 3.29
C LEU A 69 3.77 3.15 4.53
N GLY A 70 3.56 4.34 5.09
CA GLY A 70 4.21 4.77 6.32
C GLY A 70 3.91 3.83 7.49
N ALA A 71 2.66 3.39 7.62
CA ALA A 71 2.27 2.43 8.65
C ALA A 71 2.90 1.04 8.41
N ILE A 72 2.88 0.54 7.16
CA ILE A 72 3.52 -0.73 6.79
C ILE A 72 5.02 -0.69 7.10
N ASP A 73 5.69 0.41 6.74
CA ASP A 73 7.12 0.63 6.97
C ASP A 73 7.45 0.69 8.46
N ALA A 74 6.63 1.38 9.26
CA ALA A 74 6.79 1.46 10.71
C ALA A 74 6.65 0.09 11.39
N PHE A 75 5.70 -0.72 10.93
CA PHE A 75 5.54 -2.08 11.45
C PHE A 75 6.71 -2.98 11.03
N ALA A 76 7.13 -2.93 9.77
CA ALA A 76 8.30 -3.66 9.29
C ALA A 76 9.58 -3.29 10.07
N ALA A 77 9.77 -2.01 10.37
CA ALA A 77 10.87 -1.53 11.21
C ALA A 77 10.77 -2.07 12.64
N THR A 78 9.57 -2.12 13.22
CA THR A 78 9.34 -2.71 14.56
C THR A 78 9.72 -4.19 14.60
N LEU A 79 9.33 -4.96 13.58
CA LEU A 79 9.70 -6.39 13.48
C LEU A 79 11.22 -6.57 13.37
N HIS A 80 11.87 -5.76 12.52
CA HIS A 80 13.32 -5.75 12.39
C HIS A 80 14.03 -5.41 13.72
N ASP A 81 13.58 -4.38 14.43
CA ASP A 81 14.13 -3.95 15.73
C ASP A 81 14.10 -5.05 16.79
N VAL A 82 13.04 -5.86 16.80
CA VAL A 82 12.86 -6.95 17.77
C VAL A 82 13.38 -8.29 17.25
N GLY A 83 13.98 -8.32 16.06
CA GLY A 83 14.58 -9.51 15.45
C GLY A 83 13.57 -10.57 15.05
N VAL A 84 12.32 -10.21 14.78
CA VAL A 84 11.26 -11.10 14.30
C VAL A 84 11.07 -10.89 12.81
N LYS A 85 10.93 -11.96 12.05
CA LYS A 85 10.66 -11.88 10.62
C LYS A 85 9.18 -12.14 10.32
N PRO A 86 8.63 -11.61 9.22
CA PRO A 86 7.27 -11.93 8.81
C PRO A 86 7.00 -13.43 8.69
N GLU A 87 7.96 -14.21 8.18
CA GLU A 87 7.85 -15.67 8.05
C GLU A 87 7.79 -16.44 9.39
N ASP A 88 8.09 -15.78 10.52
CA ASP A 88 8.00 -16.40 11.84
C ASP A 88 6.55 -16.39 12.40
N PHE A 89 5.63 -15.67 11.74
CA PHE A 89 4.22 -15.65 12.12
C PHE A 89 3.47 -16.84 11.52
N VAL A 90 2.61 -17.46 12.34
CA VAL A 90 1.73 -18.56 11.92
C VAL A 90 0.30 -18.21 12.28
N ASP A 91 -0.59 -18.17 11.29
CA ASP A 91 -2.01 -17.80 11.46
C ASP A 91 -2.18 -16.49 12.26
N GLY A 92 -1.41 -15.46 11.91
CA GLY A 92 -1.42 -14.16 12.58
C GLY A 92 -0.72 -14.09 13.94
N GLN A 93 -0.18 -15.21 14.43
CA GLN A 93 0.44 -15.27 15.75
C GLN A 93 1.96 -15.14 15.66
N ALA A 94 2.51 -14.18 16.41
CA ALA A 94 3.94 -13.99 16.58
C ALA A 94 4.62 -15.24 17.21
N PRO A 95 5.91 -15.48 16.94
CA PRO A 95 6.60 -16.69 17.39
C PRO A 95 6.57 -16.88 18.92
N ALA A 96 6.58 -18.14 19.34
CA ALA A 96 6.68 -18.50 20.75
C ALA A 96 8.03 -18.04 21.34
N GLY A 97 8.10 -17.89 22.67
CA GLY A 97 9.34 -17.52 23.36
C GLY A 97 9.68 -16.02 23.37
N LEU A 98 8.92 -15.17 22.66
CA LEU A 98 9.03 -13.71 22.81
C LEU A 98 8.65 -13.26 24.23
N SER A 99 9.41 -12.28 24.75
CA SER A 99 9.09 -11.59 26.00
C SER A 99 7.73 -10.89 25.93
N GLN A 100 7.11 -10.63 27.09
CA GLN A 100 5.84 -9.90 27.13
C GLN A 100 5.97 -8.51 26.51
N ASP A 101 7.05 -7.78 26.83
CA ASP A 101 7.30 -6.44 26.30
C ASP A 101 7.43 -6.45 24.77
N THR A 102 8.16 -7.44 24.22
CA THR A 102 8.27 -7.62 22.76
C THR A 102 6.92 -7.90 22.12
N ARG A 103 6.11 -8.79 22.70
CA ARG A 103 4.76 -9.08 22.20
C ARG A 103 3.87 -7.84 22.22
N THR A 104 3.92 -7.05 23.29
CA THR A 104 3.17 -5.80 23.39
C THR A 104 3.61 -4.80 22.33
N ARG A 105 4.92 -4.64 22.08
CA ARG A 105 5.43 -3.72 21.06
C ARG A 105 4.97 -4.12 19.65
N ILE A 106 5.04 -5.41 19.33
CA ILE A 106 4.53 -5.93 18.05
C ILE A 106 3.02 -5.69 17.92
N ALA A 107 2.24 -6.01 18.96
CA ALA A 107 0.79 -5.83 18.92
C ALA A 107 0.37 -4.36 18.78
N GLN A 108 1.08 -3.43 19.45
CA GLN A 108 0.84 -2.00 19.31
C GLN A 108 1.10 -1.53 17.88
N ALA A 109 2.24 -1.89 17.30
CA ALA A 109 2.57 -1.51 15.93
C ALA A 109 1.64 -2.17 14.90
N ALA A 110 1.16 -3.41 15.15
CA ALA A 110 0.14 -4.04 14.32
C ALA A 110 -1.21 -3.31 14.40
N ASN A 111 -1.61 -2.81 15.58
CA ASN A 111 -2.84 -2.04 15.73
C ASN A 111 -2.79 -0.71 14.96
N GLU A 112 -1.61 -0.10 14.80
CA GLU A 112 -1.45 1.13 14.02
C GLU A 112 -1.78 0.94 12.54
N LEU A 113 -1.54 -0.27 11.99
CA LEU A 113 -1.95 -0.63 10.62
C LEU A 113 -3.46 -0.58 10.40
N SER A 114 -4.25 -0.70 11.47
CA SER A 114 -5.72 -0.62 11.43
C SER A 114 -6.25 0.66 12.06
N SER A 115 -5.41 1.70 12.18
CA SER A 115 -5.86 3.02 12.60
C SER A 115 -6.80 3.65 11.57
N ASP A 116 -7.71 4.50 12.03
CA ASP A 116 -8.71 5.16 11.17
C ASP A 116 -8.07 5.90 9.99
N ASP A 117 -6.92 6.54 10.20
CA ASP A 117 -6.19 7.26 9.15
C ASP A 117 -5.66 6.31 8.07
N VAL A 118 -5.11 5.15 8.47
CA VAL A 118 -4.58 4.14 7.53
C VAL A 118 -5.71 3.47 6.76
N VAL A 119 -6.83 3.15 7.43
CA VAL A 119 -8.03 2.60 6.78
C VAL A 119 -8.60 3.60 5.77
N THR A 120 -8.70 4.88 6.15
CA THR A 120 -9.19 5.93 5.25
C THR A 120 -8.28 6.11 4.03
N ALA A 121 -6.96 6.06 4.23
CA ALA A 121 -6.00 6.12 3.14
C ALA A 121 -6.13 4.92 2.18
N ALA A 122 -6.22 3.70 2.72
CA ALA A 122 -6.46 2.49 1.94
C ALA A 122 -7.76 2.56 1.14
N ASP A 123 -8.84 3.05 1.77
CA ASP A 123 -10.14 3.29 1.11
C ASP A 123 -10.03 4.28 -0.04
N GLY A 124 -9.25 5.36 0.10
CA GLY A 124 -9.01 6.33 -0.97
C GLY A 124 -8.31 5.70 -2.18
N ILE A 125 -7.30 4.87 -1.93
CA ILE A 125 -6.59 4.11 -2.98
C ILE A 125 -7.53 3.12 -3.68
N GLU A 126 -8.33 2.36 -2.91
CA GLU A 126 -9.34 1.42 -3.45
C GLU A 126 -10.41 2.16 -4.25
N GLN A 127 -10.91 3.32 -3.77
CA GLN A 127 -11.90 4.10 -4.52
C GLN A 127 -11.33 4.61 -5.84
N GLN A 128 -10.09 5.11 -5.89
CA GLN A 128 -9.47 5.49 -7.16
C GLN A 128 -9.37 4.29 -8.11
N ALA A 129 -8.90 3.15 -7.62
CA ALA A 129 -8.78 1.93 -8.42
C ALA A 129 -10.13 1.50 -8.99
N LYS A 130 -11.20 1.59 -8.20
CA LYS A 130 -12.56 1.21 -8.59
C LYS A 130 -13.21 2.20 -9.54
N ASP A 131 -13.16 3.50 -9.23
CA ASP A 131 -13.91 4.52 -9.94
C ASP A 131 -13.21 4.99 -11.21
N VAL A 132 -11.88 4.98 -11.23
CA VAL A 132 -11.07 5.41 -12.38
C VAL A 132 -10.55 4.20 -13.15
N CYS A 133 -9.82 3.30 -12.48
CA CYS A 133 -9.16 2.17 -13.15
C CYS A 133 -10.09 0.97 -13.42
N LYS A 134 -11.29 0.94 -12.81
CA LYS A 134 -12.26 -0.16 -12.87
C LYS A 134 -11.70 -1.50 -12.35
N LEU A 135 -10.88 -1.43 -11.31
CA LEU A 135 -10.27 -2.56 -10.62
C LEU A 135 -10.76 -2.66 -9.18
N GLN A 136 -10.69 -3.86 -8.61
CA GLN A 136 -10.91 -4.12 -7.18
C GLN A 136 -9.56 -4.56 -6.61
N LEU A 137 -9.04 -3.89 -5.58
CA LEU A 137 -7.76 -4.26 -4.97
C LEU A 137 -7.98 -5.12 -3.73
N GLY A 138 -9.04 -4.84 -2.97
CA GLY A 138 -9.31 -5.55 -1.71
C GLY A 138 -8.32 -5.15 -0.61
N LEU A 139 -7.99 -3.85 -0.60
CA LEU A 139 -7.28 -3.20 0.50
C LEU A 139 -8.19 -3.00 1.72
#